data_AF-A0A7W6J2K9-F1
#
_entry.id   AF-A0A7W6J2K9-F1
#
_cell.length_a   1.000
_cell.length_b   1.000
_cell.length_c   1.000
_cell.angle_alpha   90.00
_cell.angle_beta   90.00
_cell.angle_gamma   90.00
#
_symmetry.space_group_name_H-M   'P 1'
#
loop_
_entity.id
_entity.type
_entity.pdbx_description
1 polymer ?
#
loop_
_entity_poly.entity_id
_entity_poly.type
_entity_poly.pdbx_seq_one_letter_code
_entity_poly.pdbx_strand_id
1 'polypeptide(L)'
;MREIYARSEDRENTPEAKPGRARFLPAVRLPEGLPEGPVAIADMANAFGVTHRTLHFYEEKNLIKAGRIGLMRVYHAHDVHLMAIITLAREVGMPIATIQELMAELEQADSQEEADALFMEALMVRKRELMASLSTVHRQMQQITHLVDRPEDPHAAGNDNEGDGALSPLEIQCLELMAEGLTPVRLARSMAMEVREVQALEAGIIQKFNAHNRFQAVAKAVLLGIIK
;
A
#
# COMPACT_ATOMS: atom_id res chain seq x y z
N MET A 1 5.89 -76.19 -27.69
CA MET A 1 5.44 -75.48 -28.90
C MET A 1 4.18 -74.72 -28.51
N ARG A 2 4.23 -73.37 -28.52
CA ARG A 2 3.11 -72.38 -28.37
C ARG A 2 2.38 -72.37 -27.02
N GLU A 3 2.58 -71.33 -26.19
CA GLU A 3 2.02 -69.96 -26.24
C GLU A 3 0.79 -69.82 -25.32
N ILE A 4 0.71 -68.63 -24.71
CA ILE A 4 -0.40 -68.04 -23.93
C ILE A 4 -0.24 -68.19 -22.41
N TYR A 5 0.36 -67.18 -21.77
CA TYR A 5 -0.32 -66.39 -20.73
C TYR A 5 0.34 -65.00 -20.59
N ALA A 6 -0.45 -64.00 -20.98
CA ALA A 6 -0.50 -62.61 -20.53
C ALA A 6 0.81 -61.89 -20.14
N ARG A 7 1.23 -61.06 -21.08
CA ARG A 7 2.03 -59.84 -20.90
C ARG A 7 1.28 -58.88 -19.98
N SER A 8 1.64 -58.83 -18.70
CA SER A 8 1.31 -57.70 -17.83
C SER A 8 2.32 -56.59 -18.13
N GLU A 9 1.90 -55.64 -18.94
CA GLU A 9 2.62 -54.40 -19.18
C GLU A 9 2.83 -53.69 -17.84
N ASP A 10 4.10 -53.59 -17.44
CA ASP A 10 4.54 -52.76 -16.34
C ASP A 10 4.02 -51.34 -16.58
N ARG A 11 3.02 -50.97 -15.79
CA ARG A 11 2.45 -49.63 -15.78
C ARG A 11 3.57 -48.64 -15.54
N GLU A 12 3.67 -47.67 -16.46
CA GLU A 12 4.45 -46.46 -16.33
C GLU A 12 4.42 -45.95 -14.90
N ASN A 13 5.59 -45.97 -14.27
CA ASN A 13 5.85 -45.39 -12.96
C ASN A 13 5.70 -43.87 -13.10
N THR A 14 4.46 -43.40 -13.03
CA THR A 14 4.15 -41.98 -12.87
C THR A 14 4.73 -41.57 -11.52
N PRO A 15 5.62 -40.56 -11.45
CA PRO A 15 6.13 -40.12 -10.16
C PRO A 15 4.96 -39.54 -9.38
N GLU A 16 4.49 -40.29 -8.38
CA GLU A 16 3.54 -39.82 -7.37
C GLU A 16 4.05 -38.47 -6.84
N ALA A 17 3.28 -37.42 -7.08
CA ALA A 17 3.56 -36.09 -6.55
C ALA A 17 3.59 -36.21 -5.03
N LYS A 18 4.76 -35.93 -4.42
CA LYS A 18 4.88 -35.83 -2.97
C LYS A 18 3.89 -34.77 -2.48
N PRO A 19 3.04 -35.05 -1.49
CA PRO A 19 2.04 -34.10 -1.02
C PRO A 19 2.71 -32.86 -0.40
N GLY A 20 2.20 -31.67 -0.71
CA GLY A 20 2.61 -30.38 -0.13
C GLY A 20 3.74 -29.64 -0.86
N ARG A 21 3.70 -29.59 -2.19
CA ARG A 21 4.57 -28.75 -3.00
C ARG A 21 3.81 -28.28 -4.25
N ALA A 22 3.72 -26.98 -4.47
CA ALA A 22 3.01 -26.41 -5.60
C ALA A 22 3.53 -26.97 -6.92
N ARG A 23 2.62 -27.42 -7.79
CA ARG A 23 3.00 -27.99 -9.09
C ARG A 23 3.33 -26.88 -10.08
N PHE A 24 2.59 -25.79 -10.02
CA PHE A 24 2.76 -24.60 -10.84
C PHE A 24 3.14 -23.43 -9.95
N LEU A 25 4.09 -22.62 -10.42
CA LEU A 25 4.55 -21.43 -9.73
C LEU A 25 4.46 -20.24 -10.66
N PRO A 26 4.06 -19.06 -10.18
CA PRO A 26 4.04 -17.85 -10.98
C PRO A 26 5.36 -17.61 -11.71
N ALA A 27 5.27 -17.16 -12.96
CA ALA A 27 6.41 -16.86 -13.81
C ALA A 27 7.11 -15.56 -13.36
N VAL A 28 7.98 -15.67 -12.35
CA VAL A 28 8.78 -14.56 -11.83
C VAL A 28 10.23 -14.62 -12.32
N ARG A 29 10.87 -13.46 -12.46
CA ARG A 29 12.29 -13.41 -12.82
C ARG A 29 13.15 -13.87 -11.66
N LEU A 30 14.08 -14.76 -11.94
CA LEU A 30 15.11 -15.19 -10.99
C LEU A 30 16.33 -14.25 -11.04
N PRO A 31 17.06 -14.10 -9.93
CA PRO A 31 18.33 -13.39 -9.93
C PRO A 31 19.37 -14.11 -10.82
N GLU A 32 20.18 -13.32 -11.50
CA GLU A 32 21.27 -13.82 -12.34
C GLU A 32 22.44 -14.35 -11.48
N GLY A 33 23.24 -15.26 -12.03
CA GLY A 33 24.46 -15.75 -11.37
C GLY A 33 24.26 -16.88 -10.35
N LEU A 34 23.07 -17.49 -10.31
CA LEU A 34 22.85 -18.71 -9.54
C LEU A 34 23.53 -19.91 -10.22
N PRO A 35 24.12 -20.85 -9.45
CA PRO A 35 24.77 -22.03 -10.00
C PRO A 35 23.77 -22.94 -10.73
N GLU A 36 24.23 -23.61 -11.78
CA GLU A 36 23.47 -24.66 -12.46
C GLU A 36 23.41 -25.91 -11.57
N GLY A 37 22.41 -25.99 -10.69
CA GLY A 37 22.21 -27.13 -9.80
C GLY A 37 21.65 -26.75 -8.43
N PRO A 38 21.81 -27.61 -7.41
CA PRO A 38 21.44 -27.30 -6.04
C PRO A 38 22.22 -26.09 -5.51
N VAL A 39 21.51 -25.08 -5.01
CA VAL A 39 22.06 -23.80 -4.57
C VAL A 39 22.39 -23.87 -3.08
N ALA A 40 23.62 -23.52 -2.71
CA ALA A 40 24.04 -23.44 -1.31
C ALA A 40 23.23 -22.41 -0.51
N ILE A 41 23.13 -22.59 0.81
CA ILE A 41 22.52 -21.57 1.68
C ILE A 41 23.18 -20.18 1.54
N ALA A 42 24.50 -20.12 1.38
CA ALA A 42 25.22 -18.86 1.21
C ALA A 42 24.89 -18.20 -0.14
N ASP A 43 24.89 -18.97 -1.22
CA ASP A 43 24.57 -18.47 -2.57
C ASP A 43 23.11 -18.01 -2.65
N MET A 44 22.19 -18.77 -2.04
CA MET A 44 20.78 -18.42 -1.94
C MET A 44 20.59 -17.09 -1.18
N ALA A 45 21.26 -16.93 -0.05
CA ALA A 45 21.21 -15.72 0.75
C ALA A 45 21.73 -14.51 -0.01
N ASN A 46 22.88 -14.67 -0.68
CA ASN A 46 23.50 -13.61 -1.48
C ASN A 46 22.63 -13.21 -2.68
N ALA A 47 22.11 -14.20 -3.43
CA ALA A 47 21.32 -13.95 -4.63
C ALA A 47 20.01 -13.20 -4.36
N PHE A 48 19.38 -13.45 -3.21
CA PHE A 48 18.13 -12.79 -2.81
C PHE A 48 18.35 -11.62 -1.83
N GLY A 49 19.60 -11.29 -1.48
CA GLY A 49 19.91 -10.20 -0.54
C GLY A 49 19.35 -10.41 0.86
N VAL A 50 19.20 -11.67 1.31
CA VAL A 50 18.65 -12.04 2.61
C VAL A 50 19.70 -12.67 3.52
N THR A 51 19.43 -12.72 4.82
CA THR A 51 20.34 -13.40 5.77
C THR A 51 20.06 -14.90 5.84
N HIS A 52 21.04 -15.68 6.31
CA HIS A 52 20.82 -17.11 6.64
C HIS A 52 19.68 -17.30 7.66
N ARG A 53 19.55 -16.37 8.61
CA ARG A 53 18.45 -16.38 9.59
C ARG A 53 17.09 -16.23 8.91
N THR A 54 17.00 -15.40 7.87
CA THR A 54 15.77 -15.23 7.08
C THR A 54 15.41 -16.51 6.33
N LEU A 55 16.41 -17.18 5.73
CA LEU A 55 16.18 -18.46 5.07
C LEU A 55 15.66 -19.51 6.06
N HIS A 56 16.29 -19.65 7.23
CA HIS A 56 15.81 -20.55 8.29
C HIS A 56 14.40 -20.21 8.75
N PHE A 57 14.07 -18.92 8.89
CA PHE A 57 12.72 -18.50 9.22
C PHE A 57 11.70 -18.94 8.14
N TYR A 58 12.01 -18.83 6.86
CA TYR A 58 11.13 -19.30 5.80
C TYR A 58 10.99 -20.83 5.79
N GLU A 59 12.03 -21.56 6.15
CA GLU A 59 11.96 -23.01 6.35
C GLU A 59 11.06 -23.41 7.52
N GLU A 60 11.19 -22.74 8.66
CA GLU A 60 10.34 -22.95 9.83
C GLU A 60 8.86 -22.65 9.52
N LYS A 61 8.62 -21.70 8.61
CA LYS A 61 7.27 -21.37 8.10
C LYS A 61 6.80 -22.29 6.97
N ASN A 62 7.57 -23.32 6.64
CA ASN A 62 7.32 -24.26 5.54
C ASN A 62 7.15 -23.60 4.16
N LEU A 63 7.67 -22.38 3.99
CA LEU A 63 7.61 -21.65 2.72
C LEU A 63 8.65 -22.15 1.72
N ILE A 64 9.78 -22.66 2.21
CA ILE A 64 10.84 -23.28 1.42
C ILE A 64 11.35 -24.53 2.14
N LYS A 65 11.94 -25.48 1.41
CA LYS A 65 12.46 -26.72 2.00
C LYS A 65 13.89 -26.97 1.53
N ALA A 66 14.87 -26.85 2.41
CA ALA A 66 16.23 -27.25 2.05
C ALA A 66 16.40 -28.77 2.00
N GLY A 67 17.14 -29.22 0.99
CA GLY A 67 17.80 -30.50 0.96
C GLY A 67 19.16 -30.47 1.67
N ARG A 68 19.85 -31.61 1.66
CA ARG A 68 21.21 -31.75 2.14
C ARG A 68 22.06 -32.52 1.15
N ILE A 69 23.28 -32.05 0.90
CA ILE A 69 24.33 -32.78 0.21
C ILE A 69 25.49 -32.91 1.20
N GLY A 70 25.64 -34.11 1.76
CA GLY A 70 26.51 -34.34 2.92
C GLY A 70 26.07 -33.50 4.13
N LEU A 71 26.94 -32.62 4.61
CA LEU A 71 26.66 -31.70 5.71
C LEU A 71 26.09 -30.35 5.25
N MET A 72 26.09 -30.10 3.94
CA MET A 72 25.76 -28.80 3.37
C MET A 72 24.27 -28.68 3.07
N ARG A 73 23.68 -27.56 3.49
CA ARG A 73 22.28 -27.21 3.21
C ARG A 73 22.17 -26.62 1.81
N VAL A 74 21.29 -27.19 0.99
CA VAL A 74 21.11 -26.80 -0.41
C VAL A 74 19.64 -26.66 -0.78
N TYR A 75 19.34 -25.82 -1.76
CA TYR A 75 18.00 -25.57 -2.28
C TYR A 75 17.91 -25.99 -3.74
N HIS A 76 16.79 -26.58 -4.13
CA HIS A 76 16.58 -26.99 -5.52
C HIS A 76 15.88 -25.89 -6.32
N ALA A 77 15.83 -26.04 -7.64
CA ALA A 77 15.26 -25.05 -8.56
C ALA A 77 13.86 -24.57 -8.14
N HIS A 78 13.01 -25.47 -7.63
CA HIS A 78 11.68 -25.09 -7.16
C HIS A 78 11.72 -24.17 -5.92
N ASP A 79 12.61 -24.43 -4.94
CA ASP A 79 12.77 -23.55 -3.77
C ASP A 79 13.34 -22.18 -4.16
N VAL A 80 14.17 -22.13 -5.20
CA VAL A 80 14.68 -20.88 -5.79
C VAL A 80 13.55 -20.04 -6.38
N HIS A 81 12.60 -20.66 -7.08
CA HIS A 81 11.41 -19.96 -7.60
C HIS A 81 10.49 -19.49 -6.47
N LEU A 82 10.25 -20.33 -5.46
CA LEU A 82 9.51 -19.92 -4.26
C LEU A 82 10.17 -18.72 -3.57
N MET A 83 11.50 -18.72 -3.43
CA MET A 83 12.22 -17.58 -2.88
C MET A 83 12.04 -16.31 -3.70
N ALA A 84 12.02 -16.39 -5.03
CA ALA A 84 11.76 -15.23 -5.88
C ALA A 84 10.35 -14.66 -5.65
N ILE A 85 9.33 -15.52 -5.56
CA ILE A 85 7.95 -15.09 -5.28
C ILE A 85 7.84 -14.47 -3.89
N ILE A 86 8.41 -15.12 -2.87
CA ILE A 86 8.42 -14.62 -1.49
C ILE A 86 9.10 -13.25 -1.42
N THR A 87 10.25 -13.10 -2.09
CA THR A 87 11.01 -11.84 -2.09
C THR A 87 10.20 -10.72 -2.75
N LEU A 88 9.61 -10.96 -3.92
CA LEU A 88 8.75 -9.97 -4.60
C LEU A 88 7.53 -9.56 -3.75
N ALA A 89 6.86 -10.54 -3.14
CA ALA A 89 5.73 -10.26 -2.26
C ALA A 89 6.17 -9.42 -1.03
N ARG A 90 7.34 -9.70 -0.47
CA ARG A 90 7.92 -8.93 0.63
C ARG A 90 8.32 -7.51 0.24
N GLU A 91 8.85 -7.32 -0.97
CA GLU A 91 9.22 -5.99 -1.49
C GLU A 91 8.01 -5.06 -1.64
N VAL A 92 6.84 -5.59 -2.01
CA VAL A 92 5.57 -4.82 -2.03
C VAL A 92 4.90 -4.71 -0.65
N GLY A 93 5.59 -5.13 0.40
CA GLY A 93 5.15 -5.03 1.78
C GLY A 93 4.06 -6.02 2.18
N MET A 94 3.90 -7.14 1.45
CA MET A 94 2.94 -8.18 1.83
C MET A 94 3.38 -8.86 3.14
N PRO A 95 2.47 -9.03 4.12
CA PRO A 95 2.76 -9.77 5.35
C PRO A 95 3.09 -11.23 5.08
N ILE A 96 3.89 -11.86 5.95
CA ILE A 96 4.21 -13.30 5.82
C ILE A 96 2.97 -14.18 5.89
N ALA A 97 1.97 -13.83 6.68
CA ALA A 97 0.72 -14.59 6.76
C ALA A 97 0.01 -14.65 5.39
N THR A 98 -0.11 -13.52 4.70
CA THR A 98 -0.69 -13.45 3.35
C THR A 98 0.14 -14.21 2.32
N ILE A 99 1.48 -14.20 2.46
CA ILE A 99 2.34 -15.03 1.61
C ILE A 99 2.08 -16.52 1.86
N GLN A 100 1.86 -16.95 3.11
CA GLN A 100 1.51 -18.34 3.42
C GLN A 100 0.16 -18.74 2.82
N GLU A 101 -0.84 -17.86 2.87
CA GLU A 101 -2.15 -18.07 2.24
C GLU A 101 -2.01 -18.22 0.72
N LEU A 102 -1.29 -17.31 0.07
CA LEU A 102 -0.98 -17.39 -1.36
C LEU A 102 -0.27 -18.71 -1.71
N MET A 103 0.71 -19.14 -0.91
CA MET A 103 1.40 -20.41 -1.17
C MET A 103 0.48 -21.62 -1.03
N ALA A 104 -0.47 -21.59 -0.09
CA ALA A 104 -1.46 -22.65 0.06
C ALA A 104 -2.44 -22.71 -1.12
N GLU A 105 -2.82 -21.57 -1.68
CA GLU A 105 -3.63 -21.49 -2.90
C GLU A 105 -2.86 -22.01 -4.12
N LEU A 106 -1.58 -21.63 -4.25
CA LEU A 106 -0.70 -22.11 -5.33
C LEU A 106 -0.47 -23.62 -5.27
N GLU A 107 -0.52 -24.24 -4.08
CA GLU A 107 -0.48 -25.69 -3.94
C GLU A 107 -1.67 -26.40 -4.59
N GLN A 108 -2.81 -25.72 -4.74
CA GLN A 108 -4.02 -26.24 -5.35
C GLN A 108 -4.18 -25.84 -6.83
N ALA A 109 -3.29 -25.01 -7.37
CA ALA A 109 -3.37 -24.58 -8.76
C ALA A 109 -3.16 -25.77 -9.72
N ASP A 110 -4.05 -25.90 -10.71
CA ASP A 110 -4.06 -26.99 -11.69
C ASP A 110 -3.38 -26.61 -13.01
N SER A 111 -3.02 -25.33 -13.20
CA SER A 111 -2.34 -24.82 -14.40
C SER A 111 -1.38 -23.67 -14.10
N GLN A 112 -0.50 -23.39 -15.07
CA GLN A 112 0.41 -22.24 -15.00
C GLN A 112 -0.37 -20.93 -15.05
N GLU A 113 -1.38 -20.85 -15.90
CA GLU A 113 -2.26 -19.69 -16.04
C GLU A 113 -3.00 -19.36 -14.74
N GLU A 114 -3.46 -20.39 -14.02
CA GLU A 114 -4.10 -20.23 -12.70
C GLU A 114 -3.11 -19.74 -11.64
N ALA A 115 -1.91 -20.30 -11.59
CA ALA A 115 -0.87 -19.83 -10.67
C ALA A 115 -0.51 -18.35 -10.91
N ASP A 116 -0.34 -17.96 -12.18
CA ASP A 116 -0.09 -16.56 -12.56
C ASP A 116 -1.26 -15.65 -12.19
N ALA A 117 -2.51 -16.11 -12.39
CA ALA A 117 -3.71 -15.37 -12.03
C ALA A 117 -3.83 -15.13 -10.52
N LEU A 118 -3.62 -16.16 -9.69
CA LEU A 118 -3.63 -16.06 -8.23
C LEU A 118 -2.62 -15.03 -7.72
N PHE A 119 -1.39 -15.06 -8.27
CA PHE A 119 -0.38 -14.09 -7.88
C PHE A 119 -0.73 -12.67 -8.31
N MET A 120 -1.25 -12.50 -9.52
CA MET A 120 -1.72 -11.19 -10.00
C MET A 120 -2.89 -10.64 -9.18
N GLU A 121 -3.81 -11.51 -8.75
CA GLU A 121 -4.90 -11.13 -7.85
C GLU A 121 -4.37 -10.65 -6.50
N ALA A 122 -3.45 -11.39 -5.89
CA ALA A 122 -2.82 -11.00 -4.63
C ALA A 122 -2.10 -9.64 -4.73
N LEU A 123 -1.42 -9.37 -5.85
CA LEU A 123 -0.79 -8.07 -6.11
C LEU A 123 -1.83 -6.94 -6.29
N MET A 124 -2.94 -7.21 -6.97
CA MET A 124 -4.02 -6.23 -7.15
C MET A 124 -4.72 -5.91 -5.81
N VAL A 125 -4.92 -6.91 -4.95
CA VAL A 125 -5.41 -6.70 -3.57
C VAL A 125 -4.44 -5.81 -2.82
N ARG A 126 -3.15 -6.15 -2.82
CA ARG A 126 -2.12 -5.35 -2.13
C ARG A 126 -2.04 -3.91 -2.63
N LYS A 127 -2.14 -3.71 -3.95
CA LYS A 127 -2.19 -2.37 -4.55
C LYS A 127 -3.38 -1.56 -4.02
N ARG A 128 -4.57 -2.16 -3.92
CA ARG A 128 -5.77 -1.51 -3.38
C ARG A 128 -5.58 -1.10 -1.92
N GLU A 129 -5.03 -1.99 -1.09
CA GLU A 129 -4.72 -1.68 0.31
C GLU A 129 -3.76 -0.49 0.45
N LEU A 130 -2.69 -0.46 -0.35
CA LEU A 130 -1.72 0.63 -0.34
C LEU A 130 -2.36 1.96 -0.75
N MET A 131 -3.24 1.96 -1.75
CA MET A 131 -3.99 3.17 -2.15
C MET A 131 -4.92 3.68 -1.04
N ALA A 132 -5.60 2.77 -0.33
CA ALA A 132 -6.42 3.13 0.82
C ALA A 132 -5.56 3.71 1.96
N SER A 133 -4.43 3.06 2.27
CA SER A 133 -3.47 3.52 3.28
C SER A 133 -2.92 4.91 2.96
N LEU A 134 -2.57 5.19 1.70
CA LEU A 134 -2.12 6.51 1.27
C LEU A 134 -3.16 7.60 1.57
N SER A 135 -4.44 7.32 1.32
CA SER A 135 -5.54 8.25 1.61
C SER A 135 -5.66 8.51 3.11
N THR A 136 -5.54 7.47 3.94
CA THR A 136 -5.53 7.59 5.40
C THR A 136 -4.34 8.41 5.89
N VAL A 137 -3.13 8.11 5.41
CA VAL A 137 -1.90 8.83 5.77
C VAL A 137 -2.02 10.30 5.39
N HIS A 138 -2.56 10.62 4.21
CA HIS A 138 -2.76 12.01 3.79
C HIS A 138 -3.70 12.77 4.73
N ARG A 139 -4.83 12.15 5.12
CA ARG A 139 -5.77 12.74 6.11
C ARG A 139 -5.09 12.95 7.47
N GLN A 140 -4.31 11.97 7.94
CA GLN A 140 -3.58 12.08 9.20
C GLN A 140 -2.56 13.22 9.17
N MET A 141 -1.83 13.37 8.06
CA MET A 141 -0.90 14.49 7.88
C MET A 141 -1.61 15.84 7.92
N GLN A 142 -2.77 15.99 7.26
CA GLN A 142 -3.57 17.21 7.33
C GLN A 142 -4.01 17.54 8.76
N GLN A 143 -4.43 16.53 9.54
CA GLN A 143 -4.79 16.70 10.94
C GLN A 143 -3.59 17.13 11.80
N ILE A 144 -2.42 16.53 11.58
CA ILE A 144 -1.20 16.91 12.29
C ILE A 144 -0.80 18.34 11.96
N THR A 145 -0.80 18.74 10.69
CA THR A 145 -0.50 20.12 10.29
C THR A 145 -1.41 21.12 10.99
N HIS A 146 -2.72 20.86 11.04
CA HIS A 146 -3.68 21.72 11.76
C HIS A 146 -3.38 21.81 13.27
N LEU A 147 -2.92 20.73 13.91
CA LEU A 147 -2.60 20.73 15.33
C LEU A 147 -1.27 21.43 15.63
N VAL A 148 -0.29 21.34 14.74
CA VAL A 148 1.03 21.99 14.87
C VAL A 148 0.96 23.48 14.56
N ASP A 149 0.24 23.87 13.51
CA ASP A 149 0.10 25.28 13.10
C ASP A 149 -0.95 26.04 13.91
N ARG A 150 -1.31 25.57 15.11
CA ARG A 150 -2.09 26.40 16.05
C ARG A 150 -1.24 27.65 16.31
N PRO A 151 -1.65 28.85 15.85
CA PRO A 151 -0.92 30.04 16.21
C PRO A 151 -0.97 30.14 17.73
N GLU A 152 0.21 30.10 18.37
CA GLU A 152 0.35 30.56 19.74
C GLU A 152 0.08 32.07 19.70
N ASP A 153 -1.18 32.47 19.81
CA ASP A 153 -1.56 33.86 19.98
C ASP A 153 -1.16 34.27 21.41
N PRO A 154 -0.14 35.13 21.61
CA PRO A 154 0.28 35.58 22.94
C PRO A 154 -0.71 36.58 23.56
N HIS A 155 -1.84 36.84 22.90
CA HIS A 155 -2.88 37.79 23.32
C HIS A 155 -4.16 37.12 23.84
N ALA A 156 -4.13 35.82 24.16
CA ALA A 156 -5.22 35.14 24.85
C ALA A 156 -5.35 35.50 26.36
N ALA A 157 -5.23 36.79 26.69
CA ALA A 157 -5.62 37.37 27.96
C ALA A 157 -6.75 38.38 27.71
N GLY A 158 -7.92 37.85 27.37
CA GLY A 158 -9.15 38.60 27.10
C GLY A 158 -10.30 37.61 27.02
N ASN A 159 -10.78 37.23 28.19
CA ASN A 159 -11.77 36.19 28.39
C ASN A 159 -13.18 36.73 28.10
N ASP A 160 -13.57 36.78 26.82
CA ASP A 160 -14.92 37.17 26.41
C ASP A 160 -15.60 35.97 25.74
N ASN A 161 -16.43 35.30 26.53
CA ASN A 161 -17.12 34.05 26.23
C ASN A 161 -18.33 34.27 25.28
N GLU A 162 -18.16 35.04 24.20
CA GLU A 162 -19.13 35.22 23.10
C GLU A 162 -18.38 35.40 21.75
N GLY A 163 -18.32 34.36 20.90
CA GLY A 163 -17.81 34.52 19.53
C GLY A 163 -17.46 33.27 18.71
N ASP A 164 -17.57 32.06 19.26
CA ASP A 164 -17.00 30.84 18.65
C ASP A 164 -17.87 30.16 17.56
N GLY A 165 -18.35 30.91 16.56
CA GLY A 165 -18.98 30.29 15.38
C GLY A 165 -19.77 31.20 14.45
N ALA A 166 -20.05 32.44 14.84
CA ALA A 166 -20.74 33.39 13.98
C ALA A 166 -19.75 34.18 13.12
N LEU A 167 -20.05 34.32 11.83
CA LEU A 167 -19.28 35.20 10.95
C LEU A 167 -19.54 36.66 11.32
N SER A 168 -18.47 37.45 11.38
CA SER A 168 -18.56 38.90 11.47
C SER A 168 -19.24 39.47 10.22
N PRO A 169 -19.95 40.63 10.30
CA PRO A 169 -20.48 41.31 9.12
C PRO A 169 -19.44 41.55 8.03
N LEU A 170 -18.19 41.83 8.40
CA LEU A 170 -17.08 41.97 7.45
C LEU A 170 -16.71 40.65 6.78
N GLU A 171 -16.77 39.54 7.53
CA GLU A 171 -16.50 38.21 6.98
C GLU A 171 -17.61 37.76 6.02
N ILE A 172 -18.87 38.05 6.35
CA ILE A 172 -20.02 37.79 5.47
C ILE A 172 -19.86 38.60 4.17
N GLN A 173 -19.59 39.90 4.27
CA GLN A 173 -19.39 40.76 3.11
C GLN A 173 -18.20 40.30 2.25
N CYS A 174 -17.08 39.90 2.88
CA CYS A 174 -15.94 39.35 2.15
C CYS A 174 -16.33 38.07 1.42
N LEU A 175 -17.06 37.17 2.08
CA LEU A 175 -17.50 35.88 1.55
C LEU A 175 -18.49 36.01 0.37
N GLU A 176 -19.40 36.98 0.41
CA GLU A 176 -20.28 37.32 -0.72
C GLU A 176 -19.46 37.78 -1.93
N LEU A 177 -18.54 38.72 -1.74
CA LEU A 177 -17.69 39.21 -2.82
C LEU A 177 -16.70 38.13 -3.32
N MET A 178 -16.30 37.18 -2.47
CA MET A 178 -15.54 36.00 -2.89
C MET A 178 -16.38 35.10 -3.81
N ALA A 179 -17.68 34.94 -3.54
CA ALA A 179 -18.60 34.16 -4.36
C ALA A 179 -18.85 34.80 -5.73
N GLU A 180 -18.83 36.13 -5.80
CA GLU A 180 -18.85 36.90 -7.05
C GLU A 180 -17.55 36.80 -7.88
N GLY A 181 -16.51 36.13 -7.35
CA GLY A 181 -15.26 35.87 -8.06
C GLY A 181 -14.26 37.03 -8.04
N LEU A 182 -14.38 37.97 -7.11
CA LEU A 182 -13.44 39.08 -6.99
C LEU A 182 -12.07 38.61 -6.50
N THR A 183 -10.99 39.15 -7.07
CA THR A 183 -9.62 38.89 -6.59
C THR A 183 -9.32 39.66 -5.30
N PRO A 184 -8.32 39.25 -4.49
CA PRO A 184 -7.97 39.92 -3.23
C PRO A 184 -7.72 41.43 -3.36
N VAL A 185 -7.11 41.86 -4.46
CA VAL A 185 -6.85 43.27 -4.75
C VAL A 185 -8.16 44.04 -5.02
N ARG A 186 -9.16 43.40 -5.64
CA ARG A 186 -10.47 44.00 -5.90
C ARG A 186 -11.34 44.01 -4.66
N LEU A 187 -11.25 42.96 -3.82
CA LEU A 187 -11.88 42.90 -2.50
C LEU A 187 -11.41 44.05 -1.61
N ALA A 188 -10.10 44.25 -1.52
CA ALA A 188 -9.50 45.36 -0.78
C ALA A 188 -10.06 46.73 -1.22
N ARG A 189 -10.18 46.95 -2.54
CA ARG A 189 -10.78 48.17 -3.09
C ARG A 189 -12.27 48.29 -2.77
N SER A 190 -13.03 47.20 -2.89
CA SER A 190 -14.48 47.18 -2.67
C SER A 190 -14.86 47.36 -1.20
N MET A 191 -14.02 46.87 -0.29
CA MET A 191 -14.20 46.96 1.16
C MET A 191 -13.50 48.18 1.77
N ALA A 192 -12.79 48.97 0.96
CA ALA A 192 -11.95 50.10 1.40
C ALA A 192 -10.92 49.72 2.48
N MET A 193 -10.28 48.57 2.30
CA MET A 193 -9.30 47.97 3.21
C MET A 193 -7.94 47.79 2.54
N GLU A 194 -6.89 47.60 3.34
CA GLU A 194 -5.58 47.17 2.82
C GLU A 194 -5.63 45.72 2.32
N VAL A 195 -4.82 45.40 1.30
CA VAL A 195 -4.80 44.04 0.72
C VAL A 195 -4.42 42.98 1.77
N ARG A 196 -3.52 43.34 2.70
CA ARG A 196 -3.10 42.44 3.79
C ARG A 196 -4.24 42.16 4.78
N GLU A 197 -5.07 43.16 5.06
CA GLU A 197 -6.22 43.01 5.97
C GLU A 197 -7.27 42.08 5.36
N VAL A 198 -7.53 42.22 4.05
CA VAL A 198 -8.41 41.28 3.32
C VAL A 198 -7.83 39.88 3.28
N GLN A 199 -6.52 39.71 3.09
CA GLN A 199 -5.89 38.39 3.12
C GLN A 199 -6.00 37.72 4.50
N ALA A 200 -5.86 38.49 5.59
CA ALA A 200 -6.08 37.99 6.94
C ALA A 200 -7.55 37.58 7.16
N LEU A 201 -8.48 38.38 6.64
CA LEU A 201 -9.91 38.07 6.69
C LEU A 201 -10.26 36.80 5.89
N GLU A 202 -9.70 36.64 4.68
CA GLU A 202 -9.83 35.42 3.88
C GLU A 202 -9.29 34.19 4.62
N ALA A 203 -8.12 34.30 5.25
CA ALA A 203 -7.53 33.22 6.03
C ALA A 203 -8.42 32.82 7.22
N GLY A 204 -8.97 33.80 7.95
CA GLY A 204 -9.90 33.56 9.05
C GLY A 204 -11.18 32.85 8.60
N ILE A 205 -11.75 33.27 7.47
CA ILE A 205 -12.93 32.62 6.87
C ILE A 205 -12.61 31.17 6.47
N ILE A 206 -11.48 30.95 5.79
CA ILE A 206 -11.04 29.61 5.38
C ILE A 206 -10.89 28.69 6.60
N GLN A 207 -10.33 29.20 7.70
CA GLN A 207 -10.20 28.47 8.95
C GLN A 207 -11.55 28.17 9.60
N LYS A 208 -12.45 29.15 9.72
CA LYS A 208 -13.80 28.98 10.30
C LYS A 208 -14.64 27.94 9.54
N PHE A 209 -14.49 27.87 8.21
CA PHE A 209 -15.15 26.86 7.38
C PHE A 209 -14.40 25.53 7.26
N ASN A 210 -13.24 25.41 7.93
CA ASN A 210 -12.34 24.26 7.80
C ASN A 210 -12.05 23.92 6.32
N ALA A 211 -11.71 24.92 5.53
CA ALA A 211 -11.45 24.85 4.10
C ALA A 211 -9.94 24.92 3.80
N HIS A 212 -9.53 24.45 2.62
CA HIS A 212 -8.13 24.47 2.16
C HIS A 212 -7.85 25.66 1.24
N ASN A 213 -8.90 26.29 0.72
CA ASN A 213 -8.81 27.46 -0.13
C ASN A 213 -10.13 28.24 -0.08
N ARG A 214 -10.10 29.47 -0.58
CA ARG A 214 -11.26 30.37 -0.65
C ARG A 214 -12.46 29.78 -1.42
N PHE A 215 -12.22 29.00 -2.48
CA PHE A 215 -13.31 28.39 -3.26
C PHE A 215 -14.07 27.33 -2.44
N GLN A 216 -13.33 26.53 -1.66
CA GLN A 216 -13.93 25.55 -0.76
C GLN A 216 -14.67 26.22 0.40
N ALA A 217 -14.17 27.37 0.90
CA ALA A 217 -14.87 28.15 1.92
C ALA A 217 -16.20 28.69 1.38
N VAL A 218 -16.20 29.31 0.18
CA VAL A 218 -17.41 29.77 -0.51
C VAL A 218 -18.41 28.64 -0.74
N ALA A 219 -17.95 27.50 -1.28
CA ALA A 219 -18.84 26.36 -1.53
C ALA A 219 -19.53 25.85 -0.27
N LYS A 220 -18.80 25.74 0.85
CA LYS A 220 -19.36 25.36 2.15
C LYS A 220 -20.36 26.40 2.67
N ALA A 221 -20.08 27.69 2.49
CA ALA A 221 -20.97 28.75 2.91
C ALA A 221 -22.30 28.77 2.16
N VAL A 222 -22.27 28.53 0.84
CA VAL A 222 -23.47 28.37 0.01
C VAL A 222 -24.28 27.14 0.45
N LEU A 223 -23.62 26.00 0.69
CA LEU A 223 -24.29 24.78 1.16
C LEU A 223 -24.94 24.94 2.54
N LEU A 224 -24.37 25.77 3.40
CA LEU A 224 -24.92 26.12 4.72
C LEU A 224 -26.00 27.22 4.65
N GLY A 225 -26.28 27.78 3.46
CA GLY A 225 -27.30 28.82 3.25
C GLY A 225 -26.91 30.18 3.83
N ILE A 226 -25.62 30.40 4.10
CA ILE A 226 -25.09 31.64 4.69
C ILE A 226 -25.04 32.75 3.64
N ILE A 227 -24.71 32.39 2.39
CA ILE A 227 -24.68 33.28 1.22
C ILE A 227 -25.43 32.62 0.06
N LYS A 228 -25.91 33.44 -0.89
CA LYS A 228 -26.75 33.01 -2.03
C LYS A 228 -25.98 32.93 -3.33
#